data_AF-A0A6J4V448-F1
#
_entry.id   AF-A0A6J4V448-F1
#
_cell.length_a   1.000
_cell.length_b   1.000
_cell.length_c   1.000
_cell.angle_alpha   90.00
_cell.angle_beta   90.00
_cell.angle_gamma   90.00
#
_symmetry.space_group_name_H-M   'P 1'
#
loop_
_entity.id
_entity.type
_entity.pdbx_description
1 polymer ?
#
loop_
_entity_poly.entity_id
_entity_poly.type
_entity_poly.pdbx_seq_one_letter_code
_entity_poly.pdbx_strand_id
1 'polypeptide(L)' 'MIADRVLLALEPPYAVRGRSVRLSASIGIAVSTAIHTDAQEVLRGADTALLRAKAGGKGG' A
#
# COMPACT_ATOMS: atom_id res chain seq x y z
N MET A 1 -7.75 3.30 9.68
CA MET A 1 -8.22 3.10 8.29
C MET A 1 -8.02 1.63 7.88
N ILE A 2 -8.62 1.15 6.78
CA ILE A 2 -8.38 -0.25 6.30
C ILE A 2 -6.90 -0.49 6.00
N ALA A 3 -6.18 0.49 5.44
CA ALA A 3 -4.76 0.34 5.16
C ALA A 3 -3.93 0.05 6.42
N ASP A 4 -4.20 0.72 7.55
CA ASP A 4 -3.50 0.45 8.81
C ASP A 4 -3.70 -0.98 9.29
N ARG A 5 -4.91 -1.52 9.12
CA ARG A 5 -5.21 -2.91 9.47
C ARG A 5 -4.44 -3.90 8.59
N VAL A 6 -4.27 -3.58 7.30
CA VAL A 6 -3.46 -4.39 6.38
C VAL A 6 -1.99 -4.32 6.79
N LEU A 7 -1.47 -3.15 7.14
CA LEU A 7 -0.08 -3.00 7.60
C LEU A 7 0.18 -3.78 8.89
N LEU A 8 -0.72 -3.69 9.89
CA LEU A 8 -0.62 -4.47 11.13
C LEU A 8 -0.65 -5.98 10.88
N ALA A 9 -1.45 -6.44 9.91
CA ALA A 9 -1.48 -7.85 9.54
C ALA A 9 -0.18 -8.34 8.87
N LEU A 10 0.58 -7.41 8.26
CA LEU A 10 1.86 -7.68 7.60
C LEU A 10 3.09 -7.49 8.51
N GLU A 11 2.90 -6.94 9.70
CA GLU A 11 3.97 -6.65 10.67
C GLU A 11 4.67 -7.91 11.23
N PRO A 12 3.95 -9.02 11.54
CA PRO A 12 4.61 -10.22 12.05
C PRO A 12 5.62 -10.79 11.06
N PRO A 13 6.76 -11.35 11.52
CA PRO A 13 7.72 -12.00 10.64
C PRO A 13 7.17 -13.31 10.06
N TYR A 14 7.59 -13.63 8.84
CA TYR A 14 7.19 -14.84 8.12
C TYR A 14 8.36 -15.82 8.02
N ALA A 15 8.07 -17.11 8.21
CA ALA A 15 9.04 -18.18 8.03
C ALA A 15 9.10 -18.60 6.55
N VAL A 16 10.19 -18.29 5.86
CA VAL A 16 10.42 -18.69 4.47
C VAL A 16 11.70 -19.53 4.40
N ARG A 17 11.54 -20.84 4.13
CA ARG A 17 12.66 -21.81 4.08
C ARG A 17 13.51 -21.78 5.37
N GLY A 18 12.85 -21.73 6.53
CA GLY A 18 13.51 -21.68 7.84
C GLY A 18 14.14 -20.33 8.20
N ARG A 19 14.01 -19.30 7.35
CA ARG A 19 14.50 -17.94 7.63
C ARG A 19 13.34 -17.03 8.01
N SER A 20 13.55 -16.19 9.02
CA SER A 20 12.60 -15.16 9.44
C SER A 20 12.75 -13.94 8.54
N VAL A 21 11.66 -13.57 7.85
CA VAL A 21 11.61 -12.44 6.92
C VAL A 21 10.58 -11.45 7.42
N ARG A 22 10.98 -10.19 7.58
CA ARG A 22 10.06 -9.07 7.82
C ARG A 22 9.68 -8.45 6.49
N LEU A 23 8.41 -8.13 6.32
CA LEU A 23 7.91 -7.43 5.15
C LEU A 23 7.79 -5.94 5.47
N SER A 24 8.08 -5.10 4.48
CA SER A 24 7.62 -3.72 4.44
C SER A 24 6.60 -3.60 3.32
N ALA A 25 5.57 -2.78 3.54
CA ALA A 25 4.54 -2.53 2.55
C ALA A 25 4.22 -1.04 2.50
N SER A 26 3.87 -0.57 1.31
CA SER A 26 3.35 0.78 1.08
C SER A 26 1.96 0.64 0.46
N ILE A 27 1.03 1.49 0.86
CA ILE A 27 -0.36 1.45 0.40
C ILE A 27 -0.73 2.84 -0.13
N GLY A 28 -1.13 2.90 -1.40
CA GLY A 28 -1.70 4.09 -2.02
C GLY A 28 -3.22 4.03 -1.97
N ILE A 29 -3.87 5.14 -1.61
CA ILE A 29 -5.32 5.24 -1.54
C ILE A 29 -5.77 6.39 -2.42
N ALA A 30 -6.75 6.12 -3.28
CA ALA A 30 -7.54 7.14 -3.97
C ALA A 30 -9.01 6.96 -3.63
N VAL A 31 -9.71 8.08 -3.52
CA VAL A 31 -11.15 8.12 -3.24
C VAL A 31 -11.82 8.84 -4.39
N SER A 32 -12.81 8.19 -5.00
CA SER A 32 -13.68 8.83 -5.98
C SER A 32 -14.64 9.77 -5.27
N THR A 33 -14.69 11.03 -5.69
CA THR A 33 -15.56 12.07 -5.08
C THR A 33 -16.68 12.51 -6.00
N ALA A 34 -16.68 12.11 -7.27
CA ALA A 34 -17.70 12.47 -8.25
C ALA A 34 -18.51 11.26 -8.71
N ILE A 35 -19.75 11.52 -9.16
CA ILE A 35 -20.67 10.50 -9.70
C ILE A 35 -20.12 9.87 -11.01
N HIS A 36 -19.20 10.56 -11.69
CA HIS A 36 -18.62 10.14 -12.96
C HIS A 36 -17.08 10.12 -12.95
N THR A 37 -16.46 9.55 -11.93
CA THR A 37 -15.02 9.31 -11.97
C THR A 37 -14.74 8.01 -12.74
N ASP A 38 -13.89 8.10 -13.76
CA ASP A 38 -13.41 6.92 -14.50
C ASP A 38 -12.60 6.02 -13.56
N ALA A 39 -12.85 4.71 -13.62
CA ALA A 39 -12.07 3.71 -12.89
C ALA A 39 -10.56 3.84 -13.18
N GLN A 40 -10.17 4.18 -14.41
CA GLN A 40 -8.78 4.42 -14.77
C GLN A 40 -8.17 5.60 -14.00
N GLU A 41 -8.96 6.64 -13.77
CA GLU A 41 -8.51 7.82 -13.03
C GLU A 41 -8.30 7.49 -11.54
N VAL A 42 -9.22 6.74 -10.93
CA VAL A 42 -9.08 6.27 -9.55
C VAL A 42 -7.85 5.39 -9.39
N LEU A 43 -7.64 4.44 -10.30
CA LEU A 43 -6.48 3.55 -10.28
C LEU A 43 -5.16 4.32 -10.43
N ARG A 44 -5.10 5.27 -11.35
CA ARG A 44 -3.92 6.14 -11.54
C ARG A 44 -3.64 7.00 -10.31
N GLY A 45 -4.69 7.50 -9.66
CA GLY A 45 -4.59 8.22 -8.40
C GLY A 45 -4.01 7.35 -7.27
N ALA A 46 -4.49 6.12 -7.15
CA ALA A 46 -4.00 5.16 -6.16
C ALA A 46 -2.53 4.79 -6.41
N ASP A 47 -2.14 4.58 -7.66
CA ASP A 47 -0.75 4.30 -8.04
C ASP A 47 0.19 5.48 -7.73
N THR A 48 -0.24 6.70 -8.05
CA THR A 48 0.51 7.92 -7.69
C THR A 48 0.70 8.05 -6.18
N ALA A 49 -0.35 7.78 -5.40
CA ALA A 49 -0.27 7.77 -3.94
C ALA A 49 0.67 6.66 -3.42
N LEU A 50 0.66 5.48 -4.06
CA LEU A 50 1.55 4.37 -3.72
C LEU A 50 3.02 4.72 -3.97
N LEU A 51 3.34 5.35 -5.10
CA LEU A 51 4.70 5.80 -5.41
C LEU A 51 5.21 6.80 -4.37
N ARG A 52 4.36 7.75 -3.95
CA ARG A 52 4.71 8.70 -2.87
C ARG A 52 4.93 7.98 -1.53
N ALA A 53 4.08 7.01 -1.20
CA ALA A 53 4.22 6.22 0.02
C ALA A 53 5.54 5.41 0.01
N LYS A 54 5.91 4.81 -1.13
CA LYS A 54 7.20 4.12 -1.30
C LYS A 54 8.41 5.05 -1.17
N ALA A 55 8.30 6.28 -1.66
CA ALA A 55 9.38 7.27 -1.54
C ALA A 55 9.55 7.77 -0.09
N GLY A 56 8.45 7.89 0.67
CA GLY A 56 8.46 8.33 2.07
C GLY A 56 8.94 7.25 3.06
N GLY A 57 8.60 5.99 2.80
CA GLY A 57 9.10 4.85 3.57
C GLY A 57 10.37 4.31 2.95
N LYS A 58 11.54 4.84 3.35
CA LYS A 58 12.89 4.39 2.93
C LYS A 58 12.96 2.88 2.67
N GLY A 59 12.73 2.48 1.43
CA GLY A 59 12.81 1.13 0.89
C GLY A 59 13.80 1.06 -0.27
N GLY A 60 14.91 1.78 -0.13
CA GLY A 60 16.16 1.47 -0.81
C GLY A 60 17.02 0.57 0.05
#